data_AF-A0A2D7VY27-F1
#
_entry.id   AF-A0A2D7VY27-F1
#
_cell.length_a   1.000
_cell.length_b   1.000
_cell.length_c   1.000
_cell.angle_alpha   90.00
_cell.angle_beta   90.00
_cell.angle_gamma   90.00
#
_symmetry.space_group_name_H-M   'P 1'
#
loop_
_entity.id
_entity.type
_entity.pdbx_description
1 polymer ?
#
loop_
_entity_poly.entity_id
_entity_poly.type
_entity_poly.pdbx_seq_one_letter_code
_entity_poly.pdbx_strand_id
1 'polypeptide(L)'
;MASIRITLSEYIQDVGIESIAKDLGTSESTVKAWRYYARAPRVKQAKQLMLHSRGMLTWDSIYGSPEDIDTDRAVRQNADVA
;
A
#
# COMPACT_ATOMS: atom_id res chain seq x y z
N MET A 1 -14.98 -11.78 -2.90
CA MET A 1 -14.21 -11.02 -1.90
C MET A 1 -12.77 -11.52 -1.86
N ALA A 2 -11.85 -10.79 -2.50
CA ALA A 2 -10.42 -11.07 -2.34
C ALA A 2 -10.01 -10.65 -0.92
N SER A 3 -9.57 -11.61 -0.11
CA SER A 3 -9.06 -11.29 1.22
C SER A 3 -7.67 -10.66 1.07
N ILE A 4 -7.58 -9.35 1.27
CA ILE A 4 -6.30 -8.62 1.29
C ILE A 4 -5.49 -9.12 2.49
N ARG A 5 -4.44 -9.88 2.22
CA ARG A 5 -3.58 -10.44 3.27
C ARG A 5 -2.72 -9.37 3.94
N ILE A 6 -2.26 -8.38 3.18
CA ILE A 6 -1.44 -7.26 3.63
C ILE A 6 -1.78 -6.01 2.81
N THR A 7 -1.93 -4.87 3.49
CA THR A 7 -2.09 -3.55 2.85
C THR A 7 -0.74 -2.88 2.62
N LEU A 8 -0.69 -1.90 1.72
CA LEU A 8 0.51 -1.07 1.53
C LEU A 8 0.97 -0.39 2.83
N SER A 9 0.03 0.06 3.67
CA SER A 9 0.36 0.71 4.94
C SER A 9 1.12 -0.24 5.88
N GLU A 10 0.63 -1.47 6.01
CA GLU A 10 1.23 -2.50 6.85
C GLU A 10 2.59 -2.95 6.31
N TYR A 11 2.70 -3.12 5.00
CA TYR A 11 3.98 -3.40 4.36
C TYR A 11 5.02 -2.29 4.65
N ILE A 12 4.63 -1.01 4.56
CA ILE A 12 5.53 0.10 4.87
C ILE A 12 5.88 0.12 6.36
N GLN A 13 4.96 -0.25 7.24
CA GLN A 13 5.23 -0.35 8.67
C GLN A 13 6.27 -1.43 8.98
N ASP A 14 6.20 -2.58 8.32
CA ASP A 14 7.12 -3.70 8.51
C ASP A 14 8.52 -3.43 7.92
N VAL A 15 8.58 -2.90 6.69
CA VAL A 15 9.84 -2.68 5.97
C VAL A 15 10.54 -1.38 6.40
N GLY A 16 9.76 -0.34 6.71
CA GLY A 16 10.27 0.96 7.10
C GLY A 16 10.25 2.00 5.98
N ILE A 17 9.95 3.24 6.39
CA ILE A 17 9.79 4.40 5.50
C ILE A 17 11.07 4.74 4.75
N GLU A 18 12.21 4.78 5.46
CA GLU A 18 13.51 5.18 4.90
C GLU A 18 14.00 4.16 3.85
N SER A 19 13.89 2.86 4.12
CA SER A 19 14.30 1.81 3.19
C SER A 19 13.53 1.94 1.87
N ILE A 20 12.20 2.00 1.94
CA ILE A 20 11.37 2.11 0.74
C ILE A 20 11.66 3.40 -0.03
N ALA A 21 11.85 4.53 0.68
CA ALA A 21 12.18 5.80 0.04
C ALA A 21 13.49 5.69 -0.75
N LYS A 22 14.54 5.12 -0.14
CA LYS A 22 15.84 4.89 -0.74
C LYS A 22 15.75 3.95 -1.96
N ASP A 23 15.11 2.79 -1.79
CA ASP A 23 15.08 1.74 -2.81
C ASP A 23 14.24 2.14 -4.04
N LEU A 24 13.21 2.96 -3.85
CA LEU A 24 12.36 3.46 -4.94
C LEU A 24 12.83 4.80 -5.51
N GLY A 25 13.86 5.43 -4.92
CA GLY A 25 14.33 6.76 -5.33
C GLY A 25 13.27 7.84 -5.13
N THR A 26 12.54 7.81 -4.01
CA THR A 26 11.50 8.78 -3.67
C THR A 26 11.74 9.39 -2.29
N SER A 27 10.94 10.38 -1.88
CA SER A 27 11.10 11.03 -0.58
C SER A 27 10.45 10.23 0.55
N GLU A 28 10.99 10.29 1.77
CA GLU A 28 10.32 9.74 2.95
C GLU A 28 8.93 10.35 3.16
N SER A 29 8.75 11.63 2.85
CA SER A 29 7.45 12.30 2.92
C SER A 29 6.42 11.67 1.98
N THR A 30 6.86 11.22 0.80
CA THR A 30 6.04 10.48 -0.16
C THR A 30 5.61 9.14 0.44
N VAL A 31 6.53 8.40 1.05
CA VAL A 31 6.25 7.08 1.64
C VAL A 31 5.36 7.20 2.88
N LYS A 32 5.57 8.22 3.72
CA LYS A 32 4.68 8.56 4.84
C LYS A 32 3.26 8.85 4.36
N ALA A 33 3.11 9.59 3.27
CA ALA A 33 1.80 9.88 2.71
C ALA A 33 1.07 8.62 2.23
N TRP A 34 1.79 7.60 1.75
CA TRP A 34 1.21 6.29 1.43
C TRP A 34 0.83 5.51 2.69
N ARG A 35 1.73 5.44 3.68
CA ARG A 35 1.50 4.73 4.95
C ARG A 35 0.25 5.25 5.68
N TYR A 36 0.12 6.55 5.76
CA TYR A 36 -0.96 7.21 6.50
C TYR A 36 -2.15 7.58 5.62
N TYR A 37 -2.28 6.95 4.44
CA TYR A 37 -3.43 7.13 3.57
C TYR A 37 -3.71 8.58 3.16
N ALA A 38 -2.70 9.46 3.18
CA ALA A 38 -2.84 10.83 2.70
C ALA A 38 -2.88 10.88 1.17
N ARG A 39 -2.24 9.92 0.49
CA ARG A 39 -2.28 9.80 -0.98
C ARG A 39 -2.05 8.36 -1.41
N ALA A 40 -2.62 7.95 -2.55
CA ALA A 40 -2.25 6.70 -3.20
C ALA A 40 -0.96 6.85 -4.04
N PRO A 41 -0.16 5.79 -4.21
CA PRO A 41 0.93 5.78 -5.19
C PRO A 41 0.37 5.88 -6.61
N ARG A 42 1.13 6.50 -7.52
CA ARG A 42 0.81 6.47 -8.97
C ARG A 42 1.09 5.08 -9.54
N VAL A 43 0.50 4.75 -10.69
CA VAL A 43 0.68 3.45 -11.39
C VAL A 43 2.16 3.02 -11.49
N LYS A 44 3.07 3.95 -11.83
CA LYS A 44 4.52 3.65 -11.87
C LYS A 44 5.07 3.23 -10.51
N GLN A 45 4.70 3.94 -9.45
CA GLN A 45 5.14 3.68 -8.08
C GLN A 45 4.55 2.37 -7.54
N ALA A 46 3.29 2.06 -7.84
CA ALA A 46 2.69 0.78 -7.52
C ALA A 46 3.43 -0.39 -8.16
N LYS A 47 3.75 -0.30 -9.46
CA LYS A 47 4.55 -1.33 -10.14
C LYS A 47 5.92 -1.52 -9.47
N GLN A 48 6.58 -0.42 -9.08
CA GLN A 48 7.85 -0.50 -8.34
C GLN A 48 7.69 -1.17 -6.98
N LEU A 49 6.64 -0.83 -6.22
CA LEU A 49 6.32 -1.45 -4.92
C LEU A 49 6.04 -2.95 -5.06
N MET A 50 5.30 -3.38 -6.08
CA MET A 50 5.01 -4.79 -6.35
C MET A 50 6.28 -5.59 -6.68
N LEU A 51 7.19 -5.00 -7.48
CA LEU A 51 8.49 -5.62 -7.78
C LEU A 51 9.40 -5.67 -6.54
N HIS A 52 9.51 -4.55 -5.82
CA HIS A 52 10.32 -4.43 -4.62
C HIS A 52 9.89 -5.43 -3.54
N SER A 53 8.58 -5.58 -3.33
CA SER A 53 7.99 -6.51 -2.37
C SER A 53 7.98 -7.97 -2.84
N ARG A 54 8.54 -8.28 -4.02
CA ARG A 54 8.59 -9.63 -4.61
C ARG A 54 7.21 -10.29 -4.68
N GLY A 55 6.18 -9.51 -5.00
CA GLY A 55 4.80 -9.98 -5.14
C GLY A 55 4.00 -10.06 -3.83
N MET A 56 4.54 -9.63 -2.68
CA MET A 56 3.72 -9.50 -1.46
C MET A 56 2.66 -8.41 -1.60
N LEU A 57 2.99 -7.31 -2.29
CA LEU A 57 2.02 -6.30 -2.67
C LEU A 57 1.44 -6.64 -4.04
N THR A 58 0.12 -6.58 -4.13
CA THR A 58 -0.67 -6.64 -5.37
C THR A 58 -1.42 -5.33 -5.59
N TRP A 59 -2.17 -5.22 -6.69
CA TRP A 59 -3.10 -4.11 -6.90
C TRP A 59 -4.08 -4.00 -5.75
N ASP A 60 -4.71 -5.10 -5.35
CA ASP A 60 -5.67 -5.15 -4.25
C ASP A 60 -5.04 -4.76 -2.91
N SER A 61 -3.77 -5.12 -2.66
CA SER A 61 -3.02 -4.69 -1.47
C SER A 61 -2.75 -3.18 -1.41
N ILE A 62 -2.71 -2.51 -2.56
CA ILE A 62 -2.40 -1.08 -2.65
C ILE A 62 -3.68 -0.26 -2.72
N TYR A 63 -4.61 -0.64 -3.60
CA TYR A 63 -5.77 0.15 -4.01
C TYR A 63 -7.11 -0.40 -3.51
N GLY A 64 -7.16 -1.61 -2.95
CA GLY A 64 -8.41 -2.26 -2.56
C GLY A 64 -9.03 -3.06 -3.71
N SER A 65 -10.19 -3.69 -3.44
CA SER A 65 -10.90 -4.48 -4.45
C SER A 65 -11.44 -3.57 -5.56
N PRO A 66 -11.48 -4.02 -6.83
CA PRO A 66 -12.18 -3.30 -7.90
C PRO A 66 -13.67 -3.05 -7.62
N GLU A 67 -14.27 -3.81 -6.69
CA GLU A 67 -15.65 -3.64 -6.24
C GLU A 67 -15.81 -2.44 -5.28
N ASP A 68 -14.74 -1.99 -4.63
CA ASP A 68 -14.75 -0.91 -3.64
C ASP A 68 -14.59 0.45 -4.33
N ILE A 69 -15.61 0.89 -5.08
CA ILE A 69 -15.54 2.06 -5.97
C ILE A 69 -15.27 3.38 -5.22
N ASP A 70 -15.66 3.48 -3.96
CA ASP A 70 -15.54 4.69 -3.15
C ASP A 70 -14.17 4.87 -2.46
N THR A 71 -13.24 3.92 -2.66
CA THR A 71 -11.88 3.99 -2.11
C THR A 71 -10.83 3.78 -3.18
N ASP A 72 -9.72 4.51 -3.07
CA ASP A 72 -8.54 4.34 -3.92
C ASP A 72 -7.42 3.56 -3.20
N ARG A 73 -7.72 2.95 -2.04
CA ARG A 73 -6.73 2.29 -1.20
C ARG A 73 -7.28 1.05 -0.49
N ALA A 74 -6.37 0.11 -0.28
CA ALA A 74 -6.59 -1.03 0.58
C ALA A 74 -6.62 -0.60 2.05
N VAL A 75 -7.72 -0.86 2.72
CA VAL A 75 -7.85 -0.71 4.17
C VAL A 75 -8.25 -2.08 4.71
N ARG A 76 -7.55 -2.60 5.72
CA ARG A 76 -8.09 -3.76 6.44
C ARG A 76 -9.40 -3.30 7.07
N GLN A 77 -10.50 -3.93 6.70
CA GLN A 77 -11.70 -3.81 7.51
C GLN A 77 -11.28 -4.27 8.91
N ASN A 78 -11.31 -3.34 9.87
CA ASN A 78 -11.26 -3.76 11.26
C ASN A 78 -12.41 -4.75 11.38
N ALA A 79 -12.10 -6.01 11.73
CA ALA A 79 -13.13 -6.98 12.05
C ALA A 79 -14.13 -6.26 12.95
N ASP A 80 -15.39 -6.21 12.51
CA ASP A 80 -16.46 -5.48 13.19
C ASP A 80 -16.22 -5.57 14.70
N VAL A 81 -15.98 -4.42 15.33
CA VAL A 81 -15.88 -4.36 16.78
C VAL A 81 -17.26 -4.75 17.26
N ALA A 82 -17.39 -6.04 17.62
CA ALA A 82 -18.57 -6.63 18.20
C ALA A 82 -18.91 -5.98 19.55
#